data_AF-A0A0Q5LZE8-F1
#
_entry.id   AF-A0A0Q5LZE8-F1
#
_cell.length_a   1.000
_cell.length_b   1.000
_cell.length_c   1.000
_cell.angle_alpha   90.00
_cell.angle_beta   90.00
_cell.angle_gamma   90.00
#
_symmetry.space_group_name_H-M   'P 1'
#
loop_
_entity.id
_entity.type
_entity.pdbx_description
1 polymer ?
#
loop_
_entity_poly.entity_id
_entity_poly.type
_entity_poly.pdbx_seq_one_letter_code
_entity_poly.pdbx_strand_id
1 'polypeptide(L)'
;MAKALARRAMLELQAEMAAIGHQCLQVPHLSEQRELLSRLAVMLGVGAEVAAVVPVLGDNRAGLHQALEEVVRMACDGCRWSAPWAAHLHFALEVAAEVMMDDTVLAMRVLPGARALAGDIMAGRIRPHAITPLVTPEHYKNKRNAGPPDAMREVETCNV
;
A
#
# COMPACT_ATOMS: atom_id res chain seq x y z
N MET A 1 -1.08 2.37 32.08
CA MET A 1 -1.36 3.66 31.41
C MET A 1 -0.83 3.68 29.96
N ALA A 2 0.45 3.40 29.70
CA ALA A 2 1.04 3.41 28.35
C ALA A 2 0.36 2.47 27.33
N LYS A 3 0.01 1.24 27.71
CA LYS A 3 -0.65 0.26 26.81
C LYS A 3 -2.04 0.71 26.33
N ALA A 4 -2.78 1.43 27.17
CA ALA A 4 -4.11 1.94 26.81
C ALA A 4 -4.02 3.13 25.84
N LEU A 5 -3.00 4.00 26.01
CA LEU A 5 -2.73 5.10 25.09
C LEU A 5 -2.29 4.60 23.72
N ALA A 6 -1.40 3.62 23.66
CA ALA A 6 -0.96 2.99 22.41
C ALA A 6 -2.13 2.34 21.66
N ARG A 7 -2.99 1.59 22.37
CA ARG A 7 -4.19 0.99 21.77
C ARG A 7 -5.14 2.03 21.20
N ARG A 8 -5.36 3.14 21.92
CA ARG A 8 -6.24 4.21 21.46
C ARG A 8 -5.69 4.90 20.21
N ALA A 9 -4.41 5.23 20.20
CA ALA A 9 -3.75 5.83 19.03
C ALA A 9 -3.86 4.92 17.79
N MET A 10 -3.75 3.60 17.98
CA MET A 10 -3.89 2.63 16.91
C MET A 10 -5.31 2.56 16.35
N LEU A 11 -6.33 2.59 17.22
CA LEU A 11 -7.74 2.65 16.79
C LEU A 11 -8.07 3.96 16.06
N GLU A 12 -7.52 5.08 16.51
CA GLU A 12 -7.68 6.39 15.87
C GLU A 12 -7.04 6.37 14.46
N LEU A 13 -5.86 5.78 14.32
CA LEU A 13 -5.20 5.60 13.02
C LEU A 13 -6.03 4.71 12.09
N GLN A 14 -6.53 3.56 12.55
CA GLN A 14 -7.38 2.69 11.73
C GLN A 14 -8.66 3.41 11.26
N ALA A 15 -9.29 4.17 12.16
CA ALA A 15 -10.47 4.95 11.80
C ALA A 15 -10.15 6.03 10.75
N GLU A 16 -8.99 6.68 10.86
CA GLU A 16 -8.55 7.63 9.84
C GLU A 16 -8.30 6.95 8.49
N MET A 17 -7.62 5.81 8.48
CA MET A 17 -7.34 5.05 7.26
C MET A 17 -8.63 4.59 6.58
N ALA A 18 -9.61 4.11 7.35
CA ALA A 18 -10.93 3.73 6.84
C ALA A 18 -11.68 4.94 6.25
N ALA A 19 -11.62 6.11 6.91
CA ALA A 19 -12.24 7.33 6.41
C ALA A 19 -11.63 7.79 5.08
N ILE A 20 -10.30 7.76 4.96
CA ILE A 20 -9.61 8.07 3.70
C ILE A 20 -9.94 7.04 2.63
N GLY A 21 -9.96 5.76 2.99
CA GLY A 21 -10.35 4.69 2.09
C GLY A 21 -11.75 4.92 1.53
N HIS A 22 -12.71 5.35 2.35
CA HIS A 22 -14.04 5.70 1.89
C HIS A 22 -14.04 6.93 0.97
N GLN A 23 -13.24 7.95 1.32
CA GLN A 23 -13.08 9.15 0.49
C GLN A 23 -12.60 8.81 -0.93
N CYS A 24 -11.67 7.86 -1.09
CA CYS A 24 -11.20 7.40 -2.40
C CYS A 24 -12.35 7.00 -3.33
N LEU A 25 -13.41 6.38 -2.79
CA LEU A 25 -14.55 5.86 -3.56
C LEU A 25 -15.54 6.94 -4.00
N GLN A 26 -15.46 8.14 -3.42
CA GLN A 26 -16.45 9.22 -3.61
C GLN A 26 -15.93 10.37 -4.46
N VAL A 27 -14.61 10.44 -4.63
CA VAL A 27 -13.94 11.56 -5.29
C VAL A 27 -14.22 11.55 -6.80
N PRO A 28 -14.69 12.67 -7.38
CA PRO A 28 -14.91 12.77 -8.82
C PRO A 28 -13.62 12.58 -9.61
N HIS A 29 -13.72 11.87 -10.74
CA HIS A 29 -12.60 11.72 -11.66
C HIS A 29 -12.10 13.09 -12.16
N LEU A 30 -10.78 13.22 -12.30
CA LEU A 30 -10.04 14.41 -12.74
C LEU A 30 -10.13 15.62 -11.80
N SER A 31 -10.79 15.50 -10.65
CA SER A 31 -10.74 16.54 -9.63
C SER A 31 -9.33 16.66 -9.03
N GLU A 32 -8.93 17.88 -8.67
CA GLU A 32 -7.66 18.13 -7.98
C GLU A 32 -7.77 17.68 -6.52
N GLN A 33 -6.89 16.76 -6.09
CA GLN A 33 -6.97 16.09 -4.79
C GLN A 33 -5.63 16.07 -4.06
N ARG A 34 -4.93 17.20 -4.04
CA ARG A 34 -3.59 17.30 -3.44
C ARG A 34 -3.55 16.80 -1.99
N GLU A 35 -4.52 17.21 -1.18
CA GLU A 35 -4.58 16.83 0.23
C GLU A 35 -4.79 15.31 0.40
N LEU A 36 -5.76 14.73 -0.32
CA LEU A 36 -6.00 13.30 -0.29
C LEU A 36 -4.76 12.50 -0.74
N LEU A 37 -4.14 12.90 -1.85
CA LEU A 37 -2.91 12.26 -2.35
C LEU A 37 -1.76 12.35 -1.35
N SER A 38 -1.62 13.46 -0.64
CA SER A 38 -0.60 13.60 0.41
C SER A 38 -0.85 12.63 1.59
N ARG A 39 -2.10 12.47 2.01
CA ARG A 39 -2.47 11.55 3.10
C ARG A 39 -2.28 10.10 2.69
N LEU A 40 -2.68 9.76 1.46
CA LEU A 40 -2.44 8.45 0.86
C LEU A 40 -0.94 8.12 0.78
N ALA A 41 -0.10 9.09 0.38
CA ALA A 41 1.34 8.90 0.30
C ALA A 41 1.97 8.57 1.66
N VAL A 42 1.46 9.14 2.76
CA VAL A 42 1.92 8.76 4.11
C VAL A 42 1.57 7.30 4.38
N MET A 43 0.31 6.93 4.23
CA MET A 43 -0.21 5.63 4.64
C MET A 43 0.34 4.49 3.78
N LEU A 44 0.30 4.65 2.45
CA LEU A 44 0.82 3.67 1.51
C LEU A 44 2.34 3.64 1.53
N GLY A 45 3.01 4.77 1.77
CA GLY A 45 4.46 4.84 1.92
C GLY A 45 4.96 4.00 3.08
N VAL A 46 4.34 4.17 4.26
CA VAL A 46 4.67 3.33 5.43
C VAL A 46 4.33 1.87 5.16
N GLY A 47 3.13 1.58 4.64
CA GLY A 47 2.69 0.22 4.36
C GLY A 47 3.62 -0.51 3.39
N ALA A 48 4.04 0.14 2.30
CA ALA A 48 4.93 -0.43 1.29
C ALA A 48 6.32 -0.75 1.86
N GLU A 49 6.89 0.13 2.69
CA GLU A 49 8.18 -0.09 3.34
C GLU A 49 8.14 -1.23 4.36
N VAL A 50 7.07 -1.32 5.16
CA VAL A 50 6.89 -2.43 6.11
C VAL A 50 6.70 -3.75 5.35
N ALA A 51 5.86 -3.76 4.33
CA ALA A 51 5.61 -4.91 3.47
C ALA A 51 6.85 -5.38 2.68
N ALA A 52 7.85 -4.52 2.51
CA ALA A 52 9.11 -4.90 1.85
C ALA A 52 9.94 -5.88 2.67
N VAL A 53 9.74 -5.92 4.00
CA VAL A 53 10.56 -6.70 4.93
C VAL A 53 9.75 -7.68 5.80
N VAL A 54 8.44 -7.47 5.94
CA VAL A 54 7.53 -8.36 6.69
C VAL A 54 6.68 -9.18 5.70
N PRO A 55 6.42 -10.48 5.97
CA PRO A 55 5.46 -11.25 5.19
C PRO A 55 4.07 -10.61 5.23
N VAL A 56 3.46 -10.41 4.07
CA VAL A 56 2.11 -9.85 3.94
C VAL A 56 1.15 -10.93 3.45
N LEU A 57 -0.06 -10.96 3.99
CA LEU A 57 -1.14 -11.82 3.52
C LEU A 57 -1.35 -11.65 2.02
N GLY A 58 -1.45 -12.79 1.31
CA GLY A 58 -1.67 -12.80 -0.14
C GLY A 58 -0.50 -12.28 -0.99
N ASP A 59 0.69 -12.06 -0.40
CA ASP A 59 1.86 -11.49 -1.10
C ASP A 59 1.59 -10.08 -1.68
N ASN A 60 0.74 -9.30 -1.00
CA ASN A 60 0.26 -7.97 -1.45
C ASN A 60 1.32 -6.85 -1.43
N ARG A 61 2.59 -7.18 -1.23
CA ARG A 61 3.71 -6.23 -1.31
C ARG A 61 3.74 -5.47 -2.64
N ALA A 62 3.54 -6.20 -3.74
CA ALA A 62 3.49 -5.57 -5.06
C ALA A 62 2.29 -4.62 -5.21
N GLY A 63 1.13 -5.00 -4.66
CA GLY A 63 -0.08 -4.18 -4.69
C GLY A 63 0.07 -2.86 -3.91
N LEU A 64 0.71 -2.90 -2.73
CA LEU A 64 1.03 -1.70 -1.95
C LEU A 64 1.99 -0.77 -2.68
N HIS A 65 3.04 -1.33 -3.29
CA HIS A 65 3.99 -0.52 -4.05
C HIS A 65 3.35 0.12 -5.28
N GLN A 66 2.56 -0.64 -6.03
CA GLN A 66 1.82 -0.14 -7.20
C GLN A 66 0.82 0.95 -6.81
N ALA A 67 0.15 0.82 -5.66
CA ALA A 67 -0.74 1.84 -5.13
C ALA A 67 0.02 3.15 -4.84
N LEU A 68 1.20 3.06 -4.24
CA LEU A 68 2.06 4.21 -3.98
C LEU A 68 2.61 4.85 -5.26
N GLU A 69 3.05 4.04 -6.22
CA GLU A 69 3.46 4.50 -7.57
C GLU A 69 2.35 5.32 -8.23
N GLU A 70 1.11 4.82 -8.16
CA GLU A 70 -0.02 5.50 -8.76
C GLU A 70 -0.34 6.84 -8.06
N VAL A 71 -0.22 6.91 -6.72
CA VAL A 71 -0.35 8.19 -5.99
C VAL A 71 0.71 9.18 -6.43
N VAL A 72 1.97 8.76 -6.57
CA VAL A 72 3.06 9.61 -7.06
C VAL A 72 2.79 10.07 -8.49
N ARG A 73 2.30 9.16 -9.36
CA ARG A 73 1.93 9.47 -10.74
C ARG A 73 0.83 10.52 -10.81
N MET A 74 -0.27 10.35 -10.07
CA MET A 74 -1.36 11.34 -9.99
C MET A 74 -0.87 12.68 -9.44
N ALA A 75 0.01 12.67 -8.44
CA ALA A 75 0.58 13.88 -7.87
C ALA A 75 1.46 14.64 -8.88
N CYS A 76 2.24 13.93 -9.69
CA CYS A 76 2.99 14.50 -10.82
C CYS A 76 2.08 15.06 -11.92
N ASP A 77 0.93 14.41 -12.16
CA ASP A 77 -0.08 14.82 -13.15
C ASP A 77 -1.04 15.91 -12.60
N GLY A 78 -0.49 16.89 -11.88
CA GLY A 78 -1.26 18.01 -11.34
C GLY A 78 -2.24 17.63 -10.23
N CYS A 79 -1.96 16.55 -9.50
CA CYS A 79 -2.83 16.04 -8.43
C CYS A 79 -4.24 15.64 -8.91
N ARG A 80 -4.37 15.23 -10.19
CA ARG A 80 -5.65 14.83 -10.78
C ARG A 80 -6.05 13.43 -10.35
N TRP A 81 -7.22 13.30 -9.76
CA TRP A 81 -7.73 12.01 -9.28
C TRP A 81 -8.12 11.06 -10.42
N SER A 82 -7.68 9.81 -10.31
CA SER A 82 -8.05 8.73 -11.23
C SER A 82 -9.03 7.75 -10.59
N ALA A 83 -10.33 7.94 -10.83
CA ALA A 83 -11.39 7.10 -10.27
C ALA A 83 -11.23 5.58 -10.53
N PRO A 84 -10.68 5.12 -11.68
CA PRO A 84 -10.40 3.69 -11.88
C PRO A 84 -9.49 3.05 -10.83
N TRP A 85 -8.68 3.83 -10.11
CA TRP A 85 -7.79 3.35 -9.06
C TRP A 85 -8.40 3.38 -7.66
N ALA A 86 -9.61 3.93 -7.50
CA ALA A 86 -10.23 4.14 -6.19
C ALA A 86 -10.34 2.85 -5.37
N ALA A 87 -10.82 1.75 -5.99
CA ALA A 87 -10.96 0.46 -5.31
C ALA A 87 -9.61 -0.15 -4.92
N HIS A 88 -8.60 -0.03 -5.79
CA HIS A 88 -7.25 -0.51 -5.49
C HIS A 88 -6.60 0.29 -4.35
N LEU A 89 -6.74 1.61 -4.36
CA LEU A 89 -6.21 2.49 -3.31
C LEU A 89 -6.92 2.27 -1.97
N HIS A 90 -8.24 2.01 -2.01
CA HIS A 90 -9.02 1.62 -0.83
C HIS A 90 -8.49 0.31 -0.23
N PHE A 91 -8.39 -0.75 -1.03
CA PHE A 91 -7.88 -2.04 -0.57
C PHE A 91 -6.43 -1.96 -0.09
N ALA A 92 -5.57 -1.23 -0.80
CA ALA A 92 -4.19 -1.01 -0.40
C ALA A 92 -4.07 -0.30 0.95
N LEU A 93 -5.00 0.60 1.30
CA LEU A 93 -5.07 1.20 2.63
C LEU A 93 -5.44 0.19 3.71
N GLU A 94 -6.38 -0.73 3.45
CA GLU A 94 -6.73 -1.79 4.40
C GLU A 94 -5.50 -2.66 4.71
N VAL A 95 -4.81 -3.12 3.66
CA VAL A 95 -3.57 -3.90 3.80
C VAL A 95 -2.47 -3.08 4.50
N ALA A 96 -2.32 -1.80 4.16
CA ALA A 96 -1.34 -0.91 4.82
C ALA A 96 -1.63 -0.79 6.33
N ALA A 97 -2.90 -0.69 6.72
CA ALA A 97 -3.29 -0.62 8.13
C ALA A 97 -2.88 -1.89 8.87
N GLU A 98 -3.15 -3.07 8.30
CA GLU A 98 -2.79 -4.36 8.87
C GLU A 98 -1.28 -4.48 9.09
N VAL A 99 -0.47 -4.24 8.05
CA VAL A 99 0.99 -4.39 8.17
C VAL A 99 1.61 -3.38 9.14
N MET A 100 1.07 -2.15 9.22
CA MET A 100 1.53 -1.15 10.18
C MET A 100 1.26 -1.56 11.64
N MET A 101 0.18 -2.31 11.88
CA MET A 101 -0.13 -2.85 13.20
C MET A 101 0.74 -4.06 13.53
N ASP A 102 1.04 -4.90 12.55
CA ASP A 102 1.90 -6.08 12.73
C ASP A 102 3.34 -5.70 13.10
N ASP A 103 3.87 -4.61 12.54
CA ASP A 103 5.19 -4.07 12.92
C ASP A 103 5.17 -2.54 13.11
N THR A 104 4.60 -2.12 14.24
CA THR A 104 4.51 -0.69 14.61
C THR A 104 5.88 -0.05 14.81
N VAL A 105 6.89 -0.80 15.24
CA VAL A 105 8.25 -0.26 15.48
C VAL A 105 8.86 0.15 14.14
N LEU A 106 8.76 -0.72 13.13
CA LEU A 106 9.21 -0.41 11.80
C LEU A 106 8.40 0.72 11.17
N ALA A 107 7.06 0.67 11.30
CA ALA A 107 6.18 1.72 10.81
C ALA A 107 6.59 3.12 11.33
N MET A 108 6.89 3.23 12.63
CA MET A 108 7.36 4.48 13.24
C MET A 108 8.74 4.92 12.72
N ARG A 109 9.62 3.98 12.37
CA ARG A 109 10.95 4.28 11.81
C ARG A 109 10.86 4.87 10.41
N VAL A 110 9.93 4.41 9.58
CA VAL A 110 9.78 4.84 8.18
C VAL A 110 8.88 6.07 8.01
N LEU A 111 8.01 6.35 8.99
CA LEU A 111 7.06 7.47 8.98
C LEU A 111 7.67 8.83 8.59
N PRO A 112 8.88 9.23 9.04
CA PRO A 112 9.47 10.51 8.62
C PRO A 112 9.68 10.61 7.10
N GLY A 113 10.09 9.51 6.45
CA GLY A 113 10.27 9.47 4.99
C GLY A 113 8.95 9.60 4.24
N ALA A 114 7.92 8.89 4.69
CA ALA A 114 6.58 8.98 4.13
C ALA A 114 5.96 10.38 4.30
N ARG A 115 6.22 11.04 5.44
CA ARG A 115 5.83 12.45 5.67
C ARG A 115 6.59 13.43 4.78
N ALA A 116 7.87 13.20 4.52
CA ALA A 116 8.64 14.02 3.59
C ALA A 116 8.07 13.93 2.17
N LEU A 117 7.76 12.72 1.70
CA LEU A 117 7.09 12.48 0.42
C LEU A 117 5.75 13.22 0.32
N ALA A 118 4.91 13.11 1.35
CA ALA A 118 3.64 13.84 1.42
C ALA A 118 3.83 15.37 1.41
N GLY A 119 4.86 15.87 2.10
CA GLY A 119 5.24 17.28 2.07
C GLY A 119 5.64 17.77 0.68
N ASP A 120 6.32 16.94 -0.10
CA ASP A 120 6.67 17.28 -1.49
C ASP A 120 5.45 17.27 -2.42
N ILE A 121 4.46 16.39 -2.20
CA ILE A 121 3.17 16.44 -2.90
C ILE A 121 2.44 17.75 -2.56
N MET A 122 2.34 18.09 -1.28
CA MET A 122 1.68 19.32 -0.83
C MET A 122 2.33 20.58 -1.39
N ALA A 123 3.65 20.56 -1.55
CA ALA A 123 4.41 21.66 -2.12
C ALA A 123 4.47 21.67 -3.67
N GLY A 124 3.89 20.67 -4.34
CA GLY A 124 3.98 20.55 -5.80
C GLY A 124 5.41 20.30 -6.32
N ARG A 125 6.29 19.71 -5.51
CA ARG A 125 7.69 19.43 -5.84
C ARG A 125 7.98 17.95 -6.12
N ILE A 126 6.94 17.12 -6.05
CA ILE A 126 7.04 15.68 -6.27
C ILE A 126 7.64 15.38 -7.65
N ARG A 127 8.50 14.36 -7.71
CA ARG A 127 9.15 13.91 -8.96
C ARG A 127 8.70 12.49 -9.29
N PRO A 128 8.71 12.07 -10.57
CA PRO A 128 8.33 10.72 -10.96
C PRO A 128 9.18 9.60 -10.33
N HIS A 129 10.42 9.91 -9.93
CA HIS A 129 11.38 9.00 -9.29
C HIS A 129 11.48 9.21 -7.78
N ALA A 130 10.44 9.78 -7.16
CA ALA A 130 10.42 10.03 -5.71
C ALA A 130 10.35 8.75 -4.87
N ILE A 131 10.02 7.62 -5.49
CA ILE A 131 10.07 6.29 -4.88
C ILE A 131 10.93 5.36 -5.74
N THR A 132 11.62 4.43 -5.08
CA THR A 132 12.48 3.46 -5.77
C THR A 132 11.62 2.32 -6.34
N PRO A 133 11.83 1.86 -7.58
CA PRO A 133 11.09 0.73 -8.13
C PRO A 133 11.17 -0.51 -7.23
N LEU A 134 10.10 -1.30 -7.21
CA LEU A 134 10.07 -2.54 -6.46
C LEU A 134 11.13 -3.55 -6.95
N VAL A 135 12.17 -3.77 -6.14
CA VAL A 135 13.14 -4.84 -6.39
C VAL A 135 12.61 -6.15 -5.81
N THR A 136 12.14 -7.07 -6.65
CA THR A 136 11.71 -8.40 -6.20
C THR A 136 12.91 -9.20 -5.67
N PRO A 137 12.90 -9.65 -4.40
CA PRO A 137 13.98 -10.46 -3.86
C PRO A 137 14.12 -11.79 -4.61
N GLU A 138 15.34 -12.28 -4.79
CA GLU A 138 15.66 -13.53 -5.49
C GLU A 138 14.83 -14.73 -5.00
N HIS A 139 14.53 -14.82 -3.70
CA HIS A 139 13.77 -15.93 -3.12
C HIS A 139 12.30 -16.01 -3.59
N TYR A 140 11.74 -14.93 -4.15
CA TYR A 140 10.42 -14.91 -4.80
C TYR A 140 10.47 -15.33 -6.28
N LYS A 141 11.64 -15.32 -6.93
CA LYS A 141 11.80 -15.83 -8.29
C LYS A 141 11.69 -17.35 -8.33
N ASN A 142 12.14 -18.04 -7.28
CA ASN A 142 12.11 -19.50 -7.18
C ASN A 142 10.71 -20.11 -7.04
N LYS A 143 9.71 -19.37 -6.57
CA LYS A 143 8.31 -19.87 -6.49
C LYS A 143 7.56 -19.82 -7.82
N ARG A 144 8.00 -19.03 -8.79
CA ARG A 144 7.41 -19.00 -10.15
C ARG A 144 7.89 -20.16 -11.04
N ASN A 145 9.01 -20.80 -10.68
CA ASN A 145 9.54 -21.98 -11.38
C ASN A 145 9.20 -23.30 -10.69
N ALA A 146 8.57 -23.25 -9.50
CA ALA A 146 7.92 -24.42 -8.95
C ALA A 146 6.64 -24.63 -9.75
N GLY A 147 6.71 -25.49 -10.78
CA GLY A 147 5.53 -26.04 -11.43
C GLY A 147 4.57 -26.62 -10.39
N PRO A 148 3.31 -26.91 -10.79
CA PRO A 148 2.34 -27.45 -9.85
C PRO A 148 2.94 -28.67 -9.13
N PRO A 149 2.73 -28.81 -7.81
CA PRO A 149 3.19 -29.98 -7.09
C PRO A 149 2.65 -31.24 -7.78
N ASP A 150 3.51 -32.24 -7.96
CA ASP A 150 3.25 -33.52 -8.66
C ASP A 150 2.07 -34.33 -8.09
N ALA A 151 1.37 -33.81 -7.08
CA ALA A 151 0.27 -34.46 -6.37
C ALA A 151 -1.13 -34.25 -7.01
N MET A 152 -1.23 -33.66 -8.21
CA MET A 152 -2.49 -33.56 -8.97
C MET A 152 -2.47 -34.28 -10.33
N ARG A 153 -1.59 -35.28 -10.51
CA ARG A 153 -1.51 -36.10 -11.73
C ARG A 153 -2.20 -37.46 -11.68
N GLU A 154 -2.92 -37.79 -10.61
CA GLU A 154 -3.59 -39.08 -10.48
C GLU A 154 -5.08 -38.96 -10.15
N VAL A 155 -5.88 -38.24 -10.94
CA VAL A 155 -7.35 -38.50 -10.99
C VAL A 155 -7.93 -38.20 -12.38
N GLU A 156 -7.32 -38.71 -13.46
CA GLU A 156 -7.98 -38.74 -14.78
C GLU A 156 -7.60 -40.01 -15.55
N THR A 157 -7.81 -41.18 -14.95
CA THR A 157 -8.11 -42.42 -15.70
C THR A 157 -8.70 -43.47 -14.75
N CYS A 158 -10.02 -43.50 -14.64
CA CYS A 158 -10.75 -44.74 -14.43
C CYS A 158 -12.10 -44.63 -15.13
N ASN A 159 -12.15 -45.13 -16.36
CA ASN A 159 -13.39 -45.42 -17.08
C ASN A 159 -14.12 -46.57 -16.38
N VAL A 160 -15.39 -46.38 -16.00
CA VAL A 160 -16.55 -47.17 -16.45
C VAL A 160 -17.76 -46.25 -16.49
#